data_AF-A0A1J5EFE0-F1
#
_entry.id   AF-A0A1J5EFE0-F1
#
_cell.length_a   1.000
_cell.length_b   1.000
_cell.length_c   1.000
_cell.angle_alpha   90.00
_cell.angle_beta   90.00
_cell.angle_gamma   90.00
#
_symmetry.space_group_name_H-M   'P 1'
#
loop_
_entity.id
_entity.type
_entity.pdbx_description
1 polymer ?
#
loop_
_entity_poly.entity_id
_entity_poly.type
_entity_poly.pdbx_seq_one_letter_code
_entity_poly.pdbx_strand_id
1 'polypeptide(L)'
;MLLKFSNWIVFDIFGLASGSRLGEALSFFIYDTVKILFLLFVIIFVIGVIRSYLPQHKLKLWLNKKGFNAYFFAALLGAVTPFCSCSSIPIFIGMVSAGISLGVTFTFLIVSPLINEYLVVLMAASFGWKIAVLYVISGLTIGITAGIILGKLRLEKYINTDLFTNQYDVDNTTTEYPDFNSHLKYGYNEALSITIKIWYWVVVGVGVGAFIHNYVPQETIQSIIEKAGVFGVPVAIILGVPMYGSCAAIVPIAVALFQKGVPLGTALSFMMAIAALSIPEAIMLRRAIKLQLILIFFAITTVAIIITGYLFNILQVLMF
;
A
#
# COMPACT_ATOMS: atom_id res chain seq x y z
N MET A 1 5.72 15.86 -19.46
CA MET A 1 5.94 15.11 -20.72
C MET A 1 5.05 13.87 -20.81
N LEU A 2 5.01 12.97 -19.81
CA LEU A 2 4.14 11.77 -19.81
C LEU A 2 2.64 12.04 -20.03
N LEU A 3 2.09 13.09 -19.42
CA LEU A 3 0.68 13.49 -19.60
C LEU A 3 0.38 13.92 -21.06
N LYS A 4 1.33 14.60 -21.71
CA LYS A 4 1.21 14.98 -23.13
C LYS A 4 1.32 13.77 -24.05
N PHE A 5 2.17 12.80 -23.71
CA PHE A 5 2.32 11.54 -24.45
C PHE A 5 1.07 10.66 -24.34
N SER A 6 0.47 10.54 -23.14
CA SER A 6 -0.79 9.82 -22.94
C SER A 6 -1.93 10.47 -23.73
N ASN A 7 -2.06 11.79 -23.63
CA ASN A 7 -3.06 12.54 -24.37
C ASN A 7 -2.88 12.42 -25.89
N TRP A 8 -1.64 12.44 -26.39
CA TRP A 8 -1.35 12.25 -27.81
C TRP A 8 -1.75 10.84 -28.31
N ILE A 9 -1.46 9.79 -27.54
CA ILE A 9 -1.90 8.43 -27.90
C ILE A 9 -3.43 8.31 -27.93
N VAL A 10 -4.12 8.87 -26.94
CA VAL A 10 -5.57 8.66 -26.81
C VAL A 10 -6.39 9.56 -27.73
N PHE A 11 -6.03 10.84 -27.82
CA PHE A 11 -6.81 11.83 -28.55
C PHE A 11 -6.36 11.96 -30.02
N ASP A 12 -5.07 11.77 -30.33
CA ASP A 12 -4.55 11.91 -31.70
C ASP A 12 -4.41 10.57 -32.47
N ILE A 13 -4.09 9.45 -31.80
CA ILE A 13 -3.98 8.13 -32.47
C ILE A 13 -5.30 7.35 -32.44
N PHE A 14 -5.96 7.28 -31.28
CA PHE A 14 -7.23 6.57 -31.15
C PHE A 14 -8.46 7.40 -31.56
N GLY A 15 -8.30 8.71 -31.79
CA GLY A 15 -9.34 9.58 -32.36
C GLY A 15 -10.56 9.79 -31.46
N LEU A 16 -10.46 9.54 -30.15
CA LEU A 16 -11.56 9.81 -29.22
C LEU A 16 -11.71 11.32 -29.01
N ALA A 17 -12.95 11.80 -28.94
CA ALA A 17 -13.24 13.21 -28.65
C ALA A 17 -12.75 13.59 -27.24
N SER A 18 -12.04 14.72 -27.15
CA SER A 18 -11.67 15.39 -25.91
C SER A 18 -12.94 15.77 -25.14
N GLY A 19 -13.13 15.19 -23.95
CA GLY A 19 -14.34 15.32 -23.11
C GLY A 19 -15.25 14.08 -23.05
N SER A 20 -14.92 12.99 -23.75
CA SER A 20 -15.63 11.71 -23.59
C SER A 20 -15.14 10.94 -22.36
N ARG A 21 -16.05 10.42 -21.54
CA ARG A 21 -15.72 9.61 -20.33
C ARG A 21 -14.83 8.40 -20.65
N LEU A 22 -14.93 7.85 -21.86
CA LEU A 22 -14.07 6.75 -22.30
C LEU A 22 -12.64 7.24 -22.62
N GLY A 23 -12.48 8.40 -23.27
CA GLY A 23 -11.17 8.97 -23.58
C GLY A 23 -10.40 9.40 -22.33
N GLU A 24 -11.08 10.00 -21.35
CA GLU A 24 -10.46 10.37 -20.08
C GLU A 24 -10.05 9.14 -19.26
N ALA A 25 -10.89 8.09 -19.21
CA ALA A 25 -10.55 6.83 -18.56
C ALA A 25 -9.34 6.15 -19.22
N LEU A 26 -9.27 6.16 -20.56
CA LEU A 26 -8.15 5.58 -21.31
C LEU A 26 -6.86 6.38 -21.10
N SER A 27 -6.93 7.72 -21.10
CA SER A 27 -5.77 8.57 -20.86
C SER A 27 -5.25 8.42 -19.43
N PHE A 28 -6.15 8.36 -18.45
CA PHE A 28 -5.79 8.06 -17.06
C PHE A 28 -5.16 6.67 -16.93
N PHE A 29 -5.77 5.65 -17.53
CA PHE A 29 -5.27 4.28 -17.55
C PHE A 29 -3.85 4.18 -18.13
N ILE A 30 -3.61 4.77 -19.31
CA ILE A 30 -2.29 4.72 -19.97
C ILE A 30 -1.26 5.49 -19.16
N TYR A 31 -1.61 6.70 -18.71
CA TYR A 31 -0.71 7.52 -17.90
C TYR A 31 -0.31 6.80 -16.60
N ASP A 32 -1.28 6.28 -15.85
CA ASP A 32 -1.01 5.62 -14.58
C ASP A 32 -0.34 4.27 -14.77
N THR A 33 -0.69 3.50 -15.81
CA THR A 33 -0.01 2.23 -16.11
C THR A 33 1.47 2.45 -16.41
N VAL A 34 1.79 3.40 -17.29
CA VAL A 34 3.20 3.68 -17.64
C VAL A 34 3.95 4.26 -16.44
N LYS A 35 3.33 5.19 -15.71
CA LYS A 35 3.92 5.82 -14.54
C LYS A 35 4.20 4.81 -13.42
N ILE A 36 3.24 3.94 -13.12
CA ILE A 36 3.37 2.92 -12.06
C ILE A 36 4.42 1.88 -12.47
N LEU A 37 4.39 1.36 -13.70
CA LEU A 37 5.38 0.38 -14.15
C LEU A 37 6.81 0.96 -14.14
N PHE A 38 6.97 2.21 -14.59
CA PHE A 38 8.27 2.88 -14.55
C PHE A 38 8.75 3.11 -13.12
N LEU A 39 7.90 3.66 -12.24
CA LEU A 39 8.23 3.89 -10.84
C LEU A 39 8.57 2.58 -10.12
N LEU A 40 7.76 1.54 -10.35
CA LEU A 40 7.97 0.19 -9.82
C LEU A 40 9.33 -0.35 -10.22
N PHE A 41 9.66 -0.30 -11.52
CA PHE A 41 10.94 -0.76 -12.03
C PHE A 41 12.12 -0.03 -11.37
N VAL A 42 12.06 1.31 -11.29
CA VAL A 42 13.12 2.12 -10.69
C VAL A 42 13.28 1.82 -9.20
N ILE A 43 12.18 1.73 -8.44
CA ILE A 43 12.22 1.44 -7.01
C ILE A 43 12.80 0.04 -6.76
N ILE A 44 12.36 -0.98 -7.49
CA ILE A 44 12.90 -2.35 -7.34
C ILE A 44 14.37 -2.38 -7.74
N PHE A 45 14.76 -1.65 -8.79
CA PHE A 45 16.15 -1.54 -9.20
C PHE A 45 17.01 -0.97 -8.05
N VAL A 46 16.61 0.17 -7.50
CA VAL A 46 17.32 0.82 -6.38
C VAL A 46 17.38 -0.10 -5.16
N ILE A 47 16.27 -0.75 -4.80
CA ILE A 47 16.21 -1.67 -3.66
C ILE A 47 17.06 -2.91 -3.91
N GLY A 48 17.09 -3.45 -5.13
CA GLY A 48 17.92 -4.59 -5.54
C GLY A 48 19.40 -4.25 -5.43
N VAL A 49 19.80 -3.06 -5.90
CA VAL A 49 21.17 -2.54 -5.72
C VAL A 49 21.48 -2.36 -4.24
N ILE A 50 20.62 -1.70 -3.46
CA ILE A 50 20.81 -1.50 -2.01
C ILE A 50 20.94 -2.84 -1.27
N ARG A 51 20.08 -3.82 -1.57
CA ARG A 51 20.14 -5.17 -0.99
C ARG A 51 21.42 -5.89 -1.35
N SER A 52 21.96 -5.69 -2.55
CA SER A 52 23.24 -6.28 -2.93
C SER A 52 24.42 -5.68 -2.16
N TYR A 53 24.31 -4.44 -1.64
CA TYR A 53 25.30 -3.82 -0.75
C TYR A 53 25.09 -4.14 0.74
N LEU A 54 23.89 -4.59 1.14
CA LEU A 54 23.53 -4.88 2.52
C LEU A 54 23.65 -6.38 2.81
N PRO A 55 24.62 -6.82 3.62
CA PRO A 55 24.68 -8.21 4.04
C PRO A 55 23.44 -8.54 4.88
N GLN A 56 22.62 -9.49 4.40
CA GLN A 56 21.38 -9.96 5.03
C GLN A 56 21.57 -10.36 6.52
N HIS A 57 22.80 -10.73 6.90
CA HIS A 57 23.21 -11.02 8.27
C HIS A 57 23.05 -9.84 9.27
N LYS A 58 23.27 -8.58 8.84
CA LYS A 58 23.15 -7.42 9.76
C LYS A 58 21.70 -7.02 10.04
N LEU A 59 20.78 -7.31 9.11
CA LEU A 59 19.35 -7.08 9.30
C LEU A 59 18.77 -8.05 10.35
N LYS A 60 19.22 -9.31 10.34
CA LYS A 60 18.90 -10.33 11.37
C LYS A 60 19.28 -9.88 12.79
N LEU A 61 20.45 -9.27 12.98
CA LEU A 61 20.93 -8.85 14.30
C LEU A 61 20.19 -7.63 14.87
N TRP A 62 19.74 -6.70 14.02
CA TRP A 62 19.05 -5.49 14.47
C TRP A 62 17.58 -5.72 14.79
N LEU A 63 16.92 -6.66 14.09
CA LEU A 63 15.51 -7.01 14.31
C LEU A 63 15.26 -8.18 15.26
N ASN A 64 16.30 -8.84 15.77
CA ASN A 64 16.17 -9.85 16.84
C ASN A 64 15.97 -9.22 18.24
N LYS A 65 15.38 -8.02 18.31
CA LYS A 65 14.87 -7.48 19.57
C LYS A 65 13.56 -8.22 19.88
N LYS A 66 13.49 -8.88 21.03
CA LYS A 66 12.28 -9.60 21.47
C LYS A 66 11.28 -8.63 22.10
N GLY A 67 9.99 -8.95 21.99
CA GLY A 67 8.91 -8.23 22.69
C GLY A 67 8.38 -6.99 21.95
N PHE A 68 7.75 -6.08 22.70
CA PHE A 68 7.02 -4.92 22.17
C PHE A 68 7.89 -3.99 21.30
N ASN A 69 9.17 -3.86 21.64
CA ASN A 69 10.11 -3.00 20.89
C ASN A 69 10.23 -3.41 19.42
N ALA A 70 10.11 -4.70 19.11
CA ALA A 70 10.15 -5.19 17.73
C ALA A 70 9.02 -4.59 16.87
N TYR A 71 7.81 -4.55 17.43
CA TYR A 71 6.63 -3.98 16.77
C TYR A 71 6.81 -2.49 16.55
N PHE A 72 7.32 -1.76 17.55
CA PHE A 72 7.57 -0.33 17.43
C PHE A 72 8.61 0.00 16.35
N PHE A 73 9.73 -0.72 16.32
CA PHE A 73 10.75 -0.52 15.28
C PHE A 73 10.27 -0.92 13.89
N ALA A 74 9.47 -1.99 13.76
CA ALA A 74 8.87 -2.38 12.49
C ALA A 74 7.87 -1.33 11.98
N ALA A 75 7.05 -0.76 12.87
CA ALA A 75 6.15 0.33 12.54
C ALA A 75 6.92 1.58 12.09
N LEU A 76 7.97 1.96 12.82
CA LEU A 76 8.81 3.10 12.45
C LEU A 76 9.51 2.88 11.11
N LEU A 77 10.03 1.66 10.88
CA LEU A 77 10.63 1.30 9.60
C LEU A 77 9.60 1.43 8.48
N GLY A 78 8.39 0.91 8.67
CA GLY A 78 7.31 1.04 7.69
C GLY A 78 6.97 2.51 7.39
N ALA A 79 6.88 3.34 8.42
CA ALA A 79 6.55 4.77 8.26
C ALA A 79 7.67 5.57 7.56
N VAL A 80 8.94 5.27 7.84
CA VAL A 80 10.11 5.94 7.23
C VAL A 80 10.42 5.40 5.83
N THR A 81 10.04 4.15 5.56
CA THR A 81 10.22 3.51 4.25
C THR A 81 8.85 3.26 3.62
N PRO A 82 8.22 4.29 3.01
CA PRO A 82 6.89 4.19 2.43
C PRO A 82 6.96 3.40 1.12
N PHE A 83 7.09 2.09 1.26
CA PHE A 83 7.04 1.16 0.17
C PHE A 83 5.58 0.95 -0.22
N CYS A 84 5.30 1.06 -1.51
CA CYS A 84 4.05 0.59 -2.06
C CYS A 84 3.87 -0.90 -1.79
N SER A 85 2.64 -1.41 -1.82
CA SER A 85 2.34 -2.84 -1.65
C SER A 85 3.20 -3.74 -2.57
N CYS A 86 3.64 -3.21 -3.72
CA CYS A 86 4.59 -3.84 -4.63
C CYS A 86 5.96 -4.18 -4.02
N SER A 87 6.51 -3.29 -3.20
CA SER A 87 7.85 -3.39 -2.63
C SER A 87 7.83 -3.92 -1.20
N SER A 88 6.73 -3.74 -0.48
CA SER A 88 6.56 -4.21 0.90
C SER A 88 6.49 -5.73 0.99
N ILE A 89 6.00 -6.43 -0.05
CA ILE A 89 5.84 -7.89 -0.04
C ILE A 89 7.19 -8.63 -0.13
N PRO A 90 8.12 -8.30 -1.06
CA PRO A 90 9.46 -8.90 -1.05
C PRO A 90 10.24 -8.64 0.24
N ILE A 91 9.97 -7.54 0.93
CA ILE A 91 10.55 -7.24 2.25
C ILE A 91 9.88 -8.08 3.32
N PHE A 92 8.56 -8.20 3.29
CA PHE A 92 7.80 -9.09 4.17
C PHE A 92 8.32 -10.53 4.08
N ILE A 93 8.48 -11.07 2.86
CA ILE A 93 9.00 -12.42 2.65
C ILE A 93 10.42 -12.51 3.22
N GLY A 94 11.32 -11.58 2.88
CA GLY A 94 12.69 -11.58 3.39
C GLY A 94 12.78 -11.51 4.92
N MET A 95 11.91 -10.73 5.56
CA MET A 95 11.83 -10.64 7.03
C MET A 95 11.36 -11.96 7.66
N VAL A 96 10.34 -12.60 7.08
CA VAL A 96 9.85 -13.91 7.54
C VAL A 96 10.90 -15.00 7.32
N SER A 97 11.57 -15.03 6.16
CA SER A 97 12.70 -15.94 5.87
C SER A 97 13.87 -15.72 6.83
N ALA A 98 14.06 -14.49 7.30
CA ALA A 98 15.07 -14.14 8.30
C ALA A 98 14.71 -14.60 9.74
N GLY A 99 13.54 -15.21 9.95
CA GLY A 99 13.08 -15.70 11.24
C GLY A 99 12.42 -14.63 12.12
N ILE A 100 12.06 -13.48 11.56
CA ILE A 100 11.30 -12.45 12.29
C ILE A 100 9.86 -12.94 12.48
N SER A 101 9.32 -12.76 13.69
CA SER A 101 7.97 -13.18 14.02
C SER A 101 6.93 -12.55 13.08
N LEU A 102 5.94 -13.34 12.64
CA LEU A 102 4.90 -12.89 11.72
C LEU A 102 4.24 -11.56 12.13
N GLY A 103 3.92 -11.39 13.42
CA GLY A 103 3.25 -10.17 13.91
C GLY A 103 4.06 -8.90 13.66
N VAL A 104 5.38 -8.97 13.84
CA VAL A 104 6.30 -7.85 13.58
C VAL A 104 6.37 -7.54 12.09
N THR A 105 6.41 -8.57 11.25
CA THR A 105 6.42 -8.37 9.79
C THR A 105 5.11 -7.79 9.28
N PHE A 106 3.96 -8.24 9.80
CA PHE A 106 2.66 -7.64 9.49
C PHE A 106 2.56 -6.19 9.97
N THR A 107 3.18 -5.85 11.10
CA THR A 107 3.25 -4.45 11.56
C THR A 107 3.91 -3.56 10.50
N PHE A 108 5.07 -3.97 10.00
CA PHE A 108 5.73 -3.27 8.89
C PHE A 108 4.84 -3.22 7.64
N LEU A 109 4.26 -4.36 7.25
CA LEU A 109 3.42 -4.49 6.04
C LEU A 109 2.20 -3.56 6.07
N ILE A 110 1.60 -3.36 7.24
CA ILE A 110 0.42 -2.51 7.45
C ILE A 110 0.80 -1.02 7.45
N VAL A 111 1.87 -0.66 8.17
CA VAL A 111 2.23 0.75 8.34
C VAL A 111 2.80 1.35 7.06
N SER A 112 3.55 0.57 6.29
CA SER A 112 4.24 1.05 5.08
C SER A 112 3.33 1.68 4.01
N PRO A 113 2.16 1.10 3.67
CA PRO A 113 1.21 1.75 2.77
C PRO A 113 0.32 2.80 3.46
N LEU A 114 0.08 2.68 4.78
CA LEU A 114 -0.78 3.62 5.52
C LEU A 114 -0.12 4.99 5.73
N ILE A 115 1.18 5.01 6.03
CA ILE A 115 1.93 6.22 6.34
C ILE A 115 2.95 6.46 5.24
N ASN A 116 2.82 7.59 4.56
CA ASN A 116 3.75 8.03 3.52
C ASN A 116 4.08 9.51 3.73
N GLU A 117 5.36 9.88 3.62
CA GLU A 117 5.83 11.26 3.73
C GLU A 117 5.04 12.20 2.82
N TYR A 118 4.81 11.82 1.56
CA TYR A 118 3.97 12.59 0.64
C TYR A 118 2.54 12.75 1.14
N LEU A 119 1.93 11.68 1.65
CA LEU A 119 0.56 11.68 2.16
C LEU A 119 0.43 12.56 3.40
N VAL A 120 1.42 12.52 4.31
CA VAL A 120 1.46 13.33 5.52
C VAL A 120 1.58 14.81 5.19
N VAL A 121 2.44 15.17 4.23
CA VAL A 121 2.58 16.56 3.77
C VAL A 121 1.28 17.06 3.15
N LEU A 122 0.68 16.28 2.26
CA LEU A 122 -0.57 16.66 1.58
C LEU A 122 -1.75 16.75 2.55
N MET A 123 -1.81 15.86 3.54
CA MET A 123 -2.82 15.89 4.59
C MET A 123 -2.61 17.07 5.54
N ALA A 124 -1.37 17.41 5.89
CA ALA A 124 -1.08 18.61 6.67
C ALA A 124 -1.50 19.88 5.92
N ALA A 125 -1.29 19.92 4.61
CA ALA A 125 -1.71 21.03 3.76
C ALA A 125 -3.24 21.15 3.63
N SER A 126 -3.93 20.01 3.55
CA SER A 126 -5.38 19.99 3.25
C SER A 126 -6.28 20.02 4.48
N PHE A 127 -5.89 19.29 5.53
CA PHE A 127 -6.66 19.12 6.77
C PHE A 127 -5.99 19.78 7.99
N GLY A 128 -4.78 20.32 7.82
CA GLY A 128 -4.02 20.95 8.90
C GLY A 128 -3.11 19.98 9.66
N TRP A 129 -2.11 20.56 10.33
CA TRP A 129 -1.04 19.81 11.00
C TRP A 129 -1.55 18.90 12.12
N LYS A 130 -2.57 19.33 12.88
CA LYS A 130 -3.12 18.54 13.99
C LYS A 130 -3.69 17.19 13.50
N ILE A 131 -4.42 17.21 12.39
CA ILE A 131 -5.01 15.99 11.80
C ILE A 131 -3.93 15.09 11.21
N ALA A 132 -2.93 15.68 10.53
CA ALA A 132 -1.81 14.91 9.98
C ALA A 132 -1.02 14.16 11.05
N VAL A 133 -0.68 14.81 12.17
CA VAL A 133 0.01 14.17 13.30
C VAL A 133 -0.85 13.06 13.90
N LEU A 134 -2.14 13.33 14.13
CA LEU A 134 -3.06 12.34 14.68
C LEU A 134 -3.21 11.13 13.76
N TYR A 135 -3.21 11.33 12.44
CA TYR A 135 -3.23 10.26 11.46
C TYR A 135 -1.97 9.40 11.51
N VAL A 136 -0.79 10.01 11.59
CA VAL A 136 0.48 9.26 11.73
C VAL A 136 0.45 8.40 12.99
N ILE A 137 0.05 8.98 14.13
CA ILE A 137 -0.09 8.24 15.39
C ILE A 137 -1.10 7.10 15.24
N SER A 138 -2.22 7.35 14.58
CA SER A 138 -3.26 6.34 14.35
C SER A 138 -2.76 5.21 13.45
N GLY A 139 -2.06 5.50 12.36
CA GLY A 139 -1.47 4.50 11.47
C GLY A 139 -0.45 3.62 12.19
N LEU A 140 0.42 4.22 13.01
CA LEU A 140 1.37 3.47 13.85
C LEU A 140 0.64 2.57 14.85
N THR A 141 -0.41 3.10 15.47
CA THR A 141 -1.23 2.36 16.45
C THR A 141 -1.95 1.19 15.78
N ILE A 142 -2.57 1.39 14.61
CA ILE A 142 -3.22 0.33 13.83
C ILE A 142 -2.21 -0.77 13.52
N GLY A 143 -1.05 -0.42 12.97
CA GLY A 143 -0.03 -1.41 12.61
C GLY A 143 0.47 -2.22 13.81
N ILE A 144 0.81 -1.55 14.92
CA ILE A 144 1.34 -2.21 16.13
C ILE A 144 0.26 -3.11 16.74
N THR A 145 -0.96 -2.61 16.92
CA THR A 145 -2.04 -3.38 17.54
C THR A 145 -2.47 -4.57 16.68
N ALA A 146 -2.69 -4.36 15.37
CA ALA A 146 -3.01 -5.42 14.43
C ALA A 146 -1.89 -6.46 14.36
N GLY A 147 -0.63 -6.02 14.31
CA GLY A 147 0.53 -6.90 14.33
C GLY A 147 0.63 -7.74 15.59
N ILE A 148 0.41 -7.17 16.78
CA ILE A 148 0.40 -7.90 18.05
C ILE A 148 -0.71 -8.96 18.06
N ILE A 149 -1.91 -8.62 17.59
CA ILE A 149 -3.04 -9.55 17.50
C ILE A 149 -2.68 -10.70 16.54
N LEU A 150 -2.20 -10.39 15.34
CA LEU A 150 -1.78 -11.39 14.34
C LEU A 150 -0.66 -12.29 14.86
N GLY A 151 0.31 -11.73 15.59
CA GLY A 151 1.39 -12.49 16.22
C GLY A 151 0.88 -13.46 17.30
N LYS A 152 -0.10 -13.05 18.11
CA LYS A 152 -0.71 -13.91 19.14
C LYS A 152 -1.51 -15.08 18.55
N LEU A 153 -2.09 -14.91 17.36
CA LEU A 153 -2.85 -15.96 16.67
C LEU A 153 -1.98 -17.09 16.10
N ARG A 154 -0.64 -16.96 16.11
CA ARG A 154 0.33 -17.97 15.65
C ARG A 154 -0.05 -18.60 14.30
N LEU A 155 -0.29 -17.75 13.32
CA LEU A 155 -0.81 -18.13 12.00
C LEU A 155 0.27 -18.65 11.02
N GLU A 156 1.41 -19.09 11.55
CA GLU A 156 2.61 -19.52 10.82
C GLU A 156 2.30 -20.69 9.86
N LYS A 157 1.33 -21.54 10.21
CA LYS A 157 0.83 -22.65 9.37
C LYS A 157 0.20 -22.23 8.03
N TYR A 158 -0.13 -20.94 7.89
CA TYR A 158 -0.73 -20.38 6.67
C TYR A 158 0.28 -19.67 5.77
N ILE A 159 1.58 -19.76 6.07
CA ILE A 159 2.66 -19.33 5.18
C ILE A 159 2.91 -20.40 4.11
N ASN A 160 3.15 -19.99 2.86
CA ASN A 160 3.47 -20.93 1.77
C ASN A 160 4.95 -21.32 1.82
N THR A 161 5.28 -22.39 2.53
CA THR A 161 6.66 -22.88 2.76
C THR A 161 7.53 -23.00 1.50
N ASP A 162 6.95 -23.28 0.33
CA ASP A 162 7.70 -23.49 -0.92
C ASP A 162 8.49 -22.26 -1.42
N LEU A 163 8.06 -21.05 -1.02
CA LEU A 163 8.79 -19.80 -1.31
C LEU A 163 9.91 -19.51 -0.30
N PHE A 164 9.81 -20.05 0.92
CA PHE A 164 10.74 -19.78 2.01
C PHE A 164 11.89 -20.79 2.04
N THR A 165 11.66 -22.04 1.59
CA THR A 165 12.71 -23.06 1.48
C THR A 165 13.70 -22.73 0.35
N ASN A 166 13.22 -22.25 -0.80
CA ASN A 166 14.08 -21.87 -1.94
C ASN A 166 14.94 -20.63 -1.68
N GLN A 167 14.60 -19.81 -0.69
CA GLN A 167 15.38 -18.62 -0.35
C GLN A 167 16.47 -18.93 0.69
N TYR A 168 16.28 -19.99 1.50
CA TYR A 168 17.28 -20.47 2.47
C TYR A 168 18.47 -21.18 1.80
N ASP A 169 18.26 -21.82 0.65
CA ASP A 169 19.34 -22.45 -0.14
C ASP A 169 20.10 -21.46 -1.05
N VAL A 170 19.55 -20.27 -1.33
CA VAL A 170 20.23 -19.26 -2.16
C VAL A 170 21.08 -18.30 -1.30
N ASP A 171 20.81 -18.20 0.02
CA ASP A 171 21.48 -17.25 0.93
C ASP A 171 22.77 -17.81 1.60
N ASN A 172 23.11 -19.08 1.40
CA ASN A 172 24.38 -19.66 1.85
C ASN A 172 25.48 -19.65 0.77
N THR A 173 25.16 -19.30 -0.47
CA THR A 173 26.16 -18.79 -1.38
C THR A 173 26.24 -17.29 -1.15
N THR A 174 27.20 -16.85 -0.35
CA THR A 174 27.69 -15.47 -0.42
C THR A 174 28.20 -15.26 -1.84
N THR A 175 27.32 -14.87 -2.76
CA THR A 175 27.74 -14.27 -4.02
C THR A 175 28.31 -12.91 -3.64
N GLU A 176 29.59 -12.89 -3.26
CA GLU A 176 30.36 -11.66 -3.22
C GLU A 176 30.27 -11.07 -4.62
N TYR A 177 29.58 -9.93 -4.72
CA TYR A 177 29.54 -9.13 -5.93
C TYR A 177 30.86 -8.35 -5.94
N PRO A 178 31.82 -8.70 -6.81
CA PRO A 178 33.18 -8.16 -6.70
C PRO A 178 33.27 -6.71 -7.17
N ASP A 179 32.25 -6.20 -7.87
CA ASP A 179 32.28 -4.88 -8.52
C ASP A 179 30.93 -4.15 -8.53
N PHE A 180 30.96 -2.81 -8.58
CA PHE A 180 29.77 -1.95 -8.66
C PHE A 180 28.84 -2.33 -9.83
N ASN A 181 29.39 -2.74 -10.98
CA ASN A 181 28.59 -3.18 -12.11
C ASN A 181 27.82 -4.47 -11.86
N SER A 182 28.35 -5.36 -11.00
CA SER A 182 27.67 -6.61 -10.65
C SER A 182 26.47 -6.37 -9.73
N HIS A 183 26.56 -5.37 -8.85
CA HIS A 183 25.44 -4.87 -8.05
C HIS A 183 24.34 -4.21 -8.91
N LEU A 184 24.72 -3.38 -9.90
CA LEU A 184 23.76 -2.81 -10.85
C LEU A 184 23.09 -3.87 -11.70
N LYS A 185 23.85 -4.84 -12.20
CA LYS A 185 23.32 -5.93 -13.02
C LYS A 185 22.35 -6.81 -12.24
N TYR A 186 22.63 -7.07 -10.96
CA TYR A 186 21.71 -7.74 -10.06
C TYR A 186 20.42 -6.94 -9.88
N GLY A 187 20.51 -5.66 -9.50
CA GLY A 187 19.35 -4.79 -9.33
C GLY A 187 18.51 -4.68 -10.61
N TYR A 188 19.13 -4.62 -11.78
CA TYR A 188 18.46 -4.58 -13.08
C TYR A 188 17.71 -5.88 -13.38
N ASN A 189 18.38 -7.02 -13.23
CA ASN A 189 17.76 -8.32 -13.48
C ASN A 189 16.62 -8.61 -12.49
N GLU A 190 16.78 -8.21 -11.23
CA GLU A 190 15.74 -8.33 -10.20
C GLU A 190 14.53 -7.45 -10.55
N ALA A 191 14.76 -6.17 -10.87
CA ALA A 191 13.73 -5.23 -11.30
C ALA A 191 12.97 -5.73 -12.52
N LEU A 192 13.68 -6.22 -13.53
CA LEU A 192 13.10 -6.74 -14.76
C LEU A 192 12.28 -8.00 -14.50
N SER A 193 12.81 -8.94 -13.71
CA SER A 193 12.11 -10.19 -13.40
C SER A 193 10.84 -9.96 -12.58
N ILE A 194 10.88 -9.06 -11.59
CA ILE A 194 9.71 -8.74 -10.75
C ILE A 194 8.68 -7.96 -11.57
N THR A 195 9.13 -6.96 -12.34
CA THR A 195 8.24 -6.16 -13.20
C THR A 195 7.52 -7.06 -14.21
N ILE A 196 8.22 -7.98 -14.89
CA ILE A 196 7.62 -8.95 -15.84
C ILE A 196 6.68 -9.96 -15.15
N LYS A 197 6.88 -10.27 -13.87
CA LYS A 197 5.97 -11.14 -13.12
C LYS A 197 4.70 -10.45 -12.63
N ILE A 198 4.69 -9.11 -12.59
CA ILE A 198 3.63 -8.32 -11.93
C ILE A 198 2.90 -7.38 -12.90
N TRP A 199 3.50 -7.01 -14.04
CA TRP A 199 2.94 -6.01 -14.96
C TRP A 199 1.51 -6.32 -15.40
N TYR A 200 1.19 -7.59 -15.71
CA TYR A 200 -0.17 -7.97 -16.11
C TYR A 200 -1.20 -7.66 -15.00
N TRP A 201 -0.86 -7.97 -13.74
CA TRP A 201 -1.73 -7.70 -12.60
C TRP A 201 -1.85 -6.20 -12.31
N VAL A 202 -0.77 -5.44 -12.49
CA VAL A 202 -0.77 -3.97 -12.39
C VAL A 202 -1.69 -3.38 -13.46
N VAL A 203 -1.55 -3.81 -14.72
CA VAL A 203 -2.39 -3.38 -15.83
C VAL A 203 -3.85 -3.68 -15.55
N VAL A 204 -4.19 -4.89 -15.10
CA VAL A 204 -5.57 -5.25 -14.74
C VAL A 204 -6.09 -4.38 -13.59
N GLY A 205 -5.30 -4.18 -12.53
CA GLY A 205 -5.68 -3.36 -11.38
C GLY A 205 -5.89 -1.88 -11.73
N VAL A 206 -4.98 -1.30 -12.52
CA VAL A 206 -5.10 0.08 -13.01
C VAL A 206 -6.28 0.21 -13.96
N GLY A 207 -6.56 -0.81 -14.77
CA GLY A 207 -7.73 -0.83 -15.68
C GLY A 207 -9.05 -0.78 -14.92
N VAL A 208 -9.18 -1.62 -13.89
CA VAL A 208 -10.35 -1.61 -13.00
C VAL A 208 -10.44 -0.28 -12.25
N GLY A 209 -9.32 0.23 -11.72
CA GLY A 209 -9.27 1.52 -11.02
C GLY A 209 -9.66 2.71 -11.91
N ALA A 210 -9.14 2.78 -13.13
CA ALA A 210 -9.46 3.82 -14.11
C ALA A 210 -10.94 3.77 -14.52
N PHE A 211 -11.48 2.56 -14.69
CA PHE A 211 -12.91 2.38 -14.95
C PHE A 211 -13.74 2.90 -13.79
N ILE A 212 -13.47 2.46 -12.56
CA ILE A 212 -14.23 2.89 -11.37
C ILE A 212 -14.11 4.40 -11.17
N HIS A 213 -12.91 4.97 -11.29
CA HIS A 213 -12.66 6.39 -11.07
C HIS A 213 -13.43 7.29 -12.04
N ASN A 214 -13.60 6.87 -13.30
CA ASN A 214 -14.28 7.70 -14.31
C ASN A 214 -15.77 7.38 -14.48
N TYR A 215 -16.24 6.22 -14.02
CA TYR A 215 -17.64 5.82 -14.08
C TYR A 215 -18.41 6.01 -12.78
N VAL A 216 -17.74 6.10 -11.63
CA VAL A 216 -18.38 6.32 -10.33
C VAL A 216 -18.18 7.78 -9.90
N PRO A 217 -19.21 8.64 -10.06
CA PRO A 217 -19.13 10.02 -9.61
C PRO A 217 -18.96 10.10 -8.10
N GLN A 218 -18.20 11.09 -7.63
CA GLN A 218 -18.01 11.32 -6.20
C GLN A 218 -19.35 11.58 -5.47
N GLU A 219 -20.34 12.13 -6.16
CA GLU A 219 -21.70 12.37 -5.68
C GLU A 219 -22.42 11.06 -5.32
N THR A 220 -22.17 10.00 -6.08
CA THR A 220 -22.72 8.67 -5.80
C THR A 220 -22.10 8.09 -4.54
N ILE A 221 -20.78 8.20 -4.38
CA ILE A 221 -20.07 7.73 -3.17
C ILE A 221 -20.56 8.50 -1.95
N GLN A 222 -20.63 9.83 -2.06
CA GLN A 222 -21.14 10.70 -1.00
C GLN A 222 -22.56 10.33 -0.59
N SER A 223 -23.50 10.25 -1.54
CA SER A 223 -24.91 9.97 -1.22
C SER A 223 -25.12 8.60 -0.58
N ILE A 224 -24.30 7.59 -0.94
CA ILE A 224 -24.33 6.27 -0.30
C ILE A 224 -23.82 6.38 1.15
N ILE A 225 -22.70 7.09 1.37
CA ILE A 225 -22.11 7.27 2.71
C ILE A 225 -23.03 8.09 3.62
N GLU A 226 -23.64 9.16 3.11
CA GLU A 226 -24.57 10.01 3.87
C GLU A 226 -25.82 9.24 4.28
N LYS A 227 -26.41 8.47 3.36
CA LYS A 227 -27.58 7.60 3.67
C LYS A 227 -27.26 6.52 4.71
N ALA A 228 -26.00 6.12 4.83
CA ALA A 228 -25.57 5.12 5.80
C ALA A 228 -25.53 5.65 7.25
N GLY A 229 -25.51 6.98 7.45
CA GLY A 229 -25.51 7.60 8.77
C GLY A 229 -24.37 7.07 9.67
N VAL A 230 -24.73 6.43 10.78
CA VAL A 230 -23.76 5.83 11.71
C VAL A 230 -22.91 4.76 11.02
N PHE A 231 -23.43 4.04 10.02
CA PHE A 231 -22.67 3.05 9.25
C PHE A 231 -21.79 3.64 8.14
N GLY A 232 -21.67 4.98 8.07
CA GLY A 232 -20.85 5.65 7.06
C GLY A 232 -19.40 5.17 7.01
N VAL A 233 -18.78 4.92 8.18
CA VAL A 233 -17.39 4.42 8.26
C VAL A 233 -17.23 3.01 7.66
N PRO A 234 -17.98 1.98 8.09
CA PRO A 234 -17.95 0.66 7.41
C PRO A 234 -18.26 0.73 5.92
N VAL A 235 -19.25 1.50 5.51
CA VAL A 235 -19.64 1.64 4.09
C VAL A 235 -18.51 2.26 3.29
N ALA A 236 -17.84 3.29 3.81
CA ALA A 236 -16.67 3.89 3.19
C ALA A 236 -15.54 2.86 3.01
N ILE A 237 -15.25 2.03 4.01
CA ILE A 237 -14.22 0.99 3.87
C ILE A 237 -14.58 -0.03 2.79
N ILE A 238 -15.84 -0.49 2.76
CA ILE A 238 -16.33 -1.44 1.74
C ILE A 238 -16.21 -0.85 0.33
N LEU A 239 -16.48 0.44 0.16
CA LEU A 239 -16.32 1.14 -1.12
C LEU A 239 -14.84 1.36 -1.47
N GLY A 240 -13.98 1.55 -0.47
CA GLY A 240 -12.54 1.77 -0.66
C GLY A 240 -11.76 0.50 -1.04
N VAL A 241 -12.08 -0.66 -0.45
CA VAL A 241 -11.36 -1.94 -0.68
C VAL A 241 -11.23 -2.33 -2.16
N PRO A 242 -12.27 -2.24 -3.00
CA PRO A 242 -12.15 -2.54 -4.44
C PRO A 242 -11.39 -1.48 -5.22
N MET A 243 -11.31 -0.26 -4.71
CA MET A 243 -10.65 0.83 -5.41
C MET A 243 -9.14 0.68 -5.29
N TYR A 244 -8.47 0.75 -6.44
CA TYR A 244 -7.03 0.89 -6.50
C TYR A 244 -6.70 2.37 -6.68
N GLY A 245 -5.81 2.89 -5.83
CA GLY A 245 -5.33 4.26 -5.94
C GLY A 245 -3.87 4.36 -5.51
N SER A 246 -3.11 5.19 -6.22
CA SER A 246 -1.83 5.63 -5.67
C SER A 246 -2.07 6.54 -4.45
N CYS A 247 -1.16 6.54 -3.48
CA CYS A 247 -1.29 7.38 -2.28
C CYS A 247 -1.54 8.85 -2.60
N ALA A 248 -1.04 9.34 -3.74
CA ALA A 248 -1.24 10.70 -4.21
C ALA A 248 -2.65 10.97 -4.77
N ALA A 249 -3.29 9.98 -5.39
CA ALA A 249 -4.63 10.13 -5.95
C ALA A 249 -5.74 10.08 -4.89
N ILE A 250 -5.51 9.37 -3.78
CA ILE A 250 -6.56 9.12 -2.78
C ILE A 250 -6.79 10.32 -1.87
N VAL A 251 -5.74 11.08 -1.52
CA VAL A 251 -5.88 12.24 -0.62
C VAL A 251 -6.81 13.31 -1.19
N PRO A 252 -6.68 13.75 -2.47
CA PRO A 252 -7.63 14.70 -3.06
C PRO A 252 -9.08 14.19 -3.06
N ILE A 253 -9.29 12.88 -3.23
CA ILE A 253 -10.63 12.28 -3.17
C ILE A 253 -11.19 12.38 -1.75
N ALA A 254 -10.39 12.04 -0.74
CA ALA A 254 -10.79 12.17 0.66
C ALA A 254 -11.10 13.63 1.04
N VAL A 255 -10.30 14.59 0.55
CA VAL A 255 -10.54 16.03 0.73
C VAL A 255 -11.86 16.44 0.07
N ALA A 256 -12.10 16.02 -1.17
CA ALA A 256 -13.33 16.35 -1.90
C ALA A 256 -14.58 15.78 -1.19
N LEU A 257 -14.51 14.54 -0.70
CA LEU A 257 -15.59 13.94 0.10
C LEU A 257 -15.85 14.74 1.38
N PHE A 258 -14.78 15.12 2.10
CA PHE A 258 -14.90 15.93 3.31
C PHE A 258 -15.52 17.30 3.04
N GLN A 259 -15.06 18.00 2.00
CA GLN A 259 -15.62 19.30 1.58
C GLN A 259 -17.09 19.22 1.17
N LYS A 260 -17.53 18.06 0.67
CA LYS A 260 -18.92 17.78 0.32
C LYS A 260 -19.79 17.40 1.52
N GLY A 261 -19.25 17.34 2.74
CA GLY A 261 -20.01 17.11 3.97
C GLY A 261 -19.84 15.71 4.57
N VAL A 262 -19.04 14.82 3.96
CA VAL A 262 -18.71 13.53 4.57
C VAL A 262 -17.86 13.76 5.83
N PRO A 263 -18.15 13.12 6.97
CA PRO A 263 -17.32 13.23 8.16
C PRO A 263 -15.85 12.90 7.90
N LEU A 264 -14.93 13.62 8.55
CA LEU A 264 -13.48 13.51 8.37
C LEU A 264 -13.00 12.08 8.58
N GLY A 265 -13.40 11.45 9.69
CA GLY A 265 -13.00 10.08 10.01
C GLY A 265 -13.54 9.06 9.01
N THR A 266 -14.71 9.31 8.42
CA THR A 266 -15.25 8.50 7.32
C THR A 266 -14.42 8.64 6.05
N ALA A 267 -14.04 9.87 5.67
CA ALA A 267 -13.17 10.13 4.53
C ALA A 267 -11.75 9.56 4.71
N LEU A 268 -11.19 9.66 5.92
CA LEU A 268 -9.89 9.06 6.25
C LEU A 268 -9.95 7.53 6.27
N SER A 269 -11.06 6.94 6.73
CA SER A 269 -11.25 5.48 6.70
C SER A 269 -11.35 4.93 5.28
N PHE A 270 -12.02 5.66 4.38
CA PHE A 270 -12.03 5.37 2.94
C PHE A 270 -10.60 5.33 2.39
N MET A 271 -9.80 6.36 2.72
CA MET A 271 -8.40 6.44 2.28
C MET A 271 -7.53 5.31 2.83
N MET A 272 -7.63 5.02 4.14
CA MET A 272 -6.89 3.93 4.79
C MET A 272 -7.25 2.57 4.20
N ALA A 273 -8.53 2.34 3.87
CA ALA A 273 -8.99 1.10 3.26
C ALA A 273 -8.38 0.89 1.87
N ILE A 274 -8.35 1.94 1.03
CA ILE A 274 -7.70 1.86 -0.29
C ILE A 274 -6.21 1.57 -0.13
N ALA A 275 -5.55 2.15 0.87
CA ALA A 275 -4.11 1.98 1.07
C ALA A 275 -3.73 0.58 1.58
N ALA A 276 -4.47 0.03 2.55
CA ALA A 276 -4.04 -1.16 3.32
C ALA A 276 -4.86 -2.44 3.06
N LEU A 277 -6.00 -2.34 2.37
CA LEU A 277 -6.93 -3.46 2.20
C LEU A 277 -7.30 -3.70 0.73
N SER A 278 -6.49 -3.20 -0.21
CA SER A 278 -6.86 -3.22 -1.63
C SER A 278 -6.83 -4.62 -2.24
N ILE A 279 -7.65 -4.85 -3.28
CA ILE A 279 -7.64 -6.10 -4.05
C ILE A 279 -6.24 -6.44 -4.60
N PRO A 280 -5.48 -5.50 -5.20
CA PRO A 280 -4.13 -5.78 -5.69
C PRO A 280 -3.18 -6.24 -4.59
N GLU A 281 -3.30 -5.70 -3.38
CA GLU A 281 -2.53 -6.14 -2.23
C GLU A 281 -2.88 -7.59 -1.86
N ALA A 282 -4.17 -7.95 -1.80
CA ALA A 282 -4.59 -9.32 -1.56
C ALA A 282 -4.03 -10.31 -2.61
N ILE A 283 -4.07 -9.94 -3.89
CA ILE A 283 -3.55 -10.76 -5.00
C ILE A 283 -2.03 -10.97 -4.88
N MET A 284 -1.29 -9.90 -4.58
CA MET A 284 0.17 -9.99 -4.45
C MET A 284 0.56 -10.80 -3.21
N LEU A 285 -0.16 -10.60 -2.10
CA LEU A 285 0.09 -11.29 -0.83
C LEU A 285 -0.28 -12.78 -0.91
N ARG A 286 -1.24 -13.16 -1.78
CA ARG A 286 -1.61 -14.56 -2.07
C ARG A 286 -0.45 -15.42 -2.57
N ARG A 287 0.58 -14.80 -3.14
CA ARG A 287 1.83 -15.50 -3.50
C ARG A 287 2.56 -15.97 -2.24
N ALA A 288 2.73 -15.08 -1.25
CA ALA A 288 3.50 -15.36 -0.03
C ALA A 288 2.74 -16.22 1.00
N ILE A 289 1.43 -16.02 1.13
CA ILE A 289 0.62 -16.61 2.20
C ILE A 289 -0.74 -17.12 1.69
N LYS A 290 -1.37 -18.01 2.46
CA LYS A 290 -2.68 -18.58 2.13
C LYS A 290 -3.81 -17.55 2.36
N LEU A 291 -4.91 -17.69 1.61
CA LEU A 291 -6.05 -16.77 1.63
C LEU A 291 -6.65 -16.63 3.03
N GLN A 292 -6.64 -17.69 3.83
CA GLN A 292 -7.12 -17.67 5.20
C GLN A 292 -6.38 -16.61 6.04
N LEU A 293 -5.05 -16.51 5.89
CA LEU A 293 -4.25 -15.52 6.60
C LEU A 293 -4.52 -14.11 6.09
N ILE A 294 -4.71 -13.94 4.77
CA ILE A 294 -5.09 -12.66 4.16
C ILE A 294 -6.42 -12.18 4.72
N LEU A 295 -7.44 -13.04 4.78
CA LEU A 295 -8.76 -12.70 5.30
C LEU A 295 -8.72 -12.31 6.77
N ILE A 296 -7.94 -13.03 7.60
CA ILE A 296 -7.75 -12.68 9.01
C ILE A 296 -7.05 -11.33 9.16
N PHE A 297 -5.98 -11.11 8.39
CA PHE A 297 -5.26 -9.84 8.34
C PHE A 297 -6.19 -8.68 7.94
N PHE A 298 -6.95 -8.84 6.87
CA PHE A 298 -7.89 -7.83 6.37
C PHE A 298 -9.00 -7.55 7.38
N ALA A 299 -9.54 -8.58 8.03
CA ALA A 299 -10.58 -8.42 9.05
C ALA A 299 -10.08 -7.62 10.27
N ILE A 300 -8.90 -7.98 10.81
CA ILE A 300 -8.31 -7.28 11.97
C ILE A 300 -8.04 -5.81 11.62
N THR A 301 -7.46 -5.57 10.44
CA THR A 301 -7.11 -4.22 10.00
C THR A 301 -8.37 -3.41 9.69
N THR A 302 -9.41 -4.01 9.12
CA THR A 302 -10.72 -3.39 8.92
C THR A 302 -11.31 -2.91 10.24
N VAL A 303 -11.32 -3.78 11.28
CA VAL A 303 -11.82 -3.40 12.60
C VAL A 303 -11.01 -2.24 13.19
N ALA A 304 -9.69 -2.26 13.06
CA ALA A 304 -8.84 -1.18 13.52
C ALA A 304 -9.15 0.15 12.78
N ILE A 305 -9.31 0.12 11.46
CA ILE A 305 -9.68 1.30 10.66
C ILE A 305 -11.07 1.81 11.06
N ILE A 306 -12.05 0.94 11.31
CA ILE A 306 -13.40 1.34 11.77
C ILE A 306 -13.31 2.11 13.09
N ILE A 307 -12.58 1.55 14.07
CA ILE A 307 -12.40 2.18 15.39
C ILE A 307 -11.75 3.55 15.22
N THR A 308 -10.68 3.62 14.43
CA THR A 308 -9.99 4.88 14.12
C THR A 308 -10.91 5.87 13.40
N GLY A 309 -11.71 5.43 12.44
CA GLY A 309 -12.67 6.28 11.73
C GLY A 309 -13.68 6.95 12.64
N TYR A 310 -14.30 6.19 13.54
CA TYR A 310 -15.21 6.77 14.53
C TYR A 310 -14.49 7.69 15.51
N LEU A 311 -13.27 7.33 15.92
CA LEU A 311 -12.44 8.18 16.77
C LEU A 311 -12.18 9.54 16.10
N PHE A 312 -11.84 9.57 14.82
CA PHE A 312 -11.67 10.83 14.07
C PHE A 312 -12.97 11.61 13.91
N ASN A 313 -14.12 10.94 13.73
CA ASN A 313 -15.41 11.63 13.67
C ASN A 313 -15.75 12.31 15.00
N ILE A 314 -15.46 11.67 16.14
CA ILE A 314 -15.66 12.25 17.47
C ILE A 314 -14.68 13.42 17.69
N LEU A 315 -13.40 13.22 17.36
CA LEU A 315 -12.38 14.26 17.52
C LEU A 315 -12.63 15.46 16.61
N GLN A 316 -13.20 15.26 15.43
CA GLN A 316 -13.61 16.34 14.54
C GLN A 316 -14.58 17.30 15.24
N VAL A 317 -15.61 16.80 15.92
CA VAL A 317 -16.60 17.60 16.67
C VAL A 317 -15.95 18.38 17.83
N LEU A 318 -14.82 17.89 18.34
CA LEU A 318 -14.10 18.51 19.45
C LEU A 318 -13.03 19.52 18.99
N MET A 319 -12.57 19.40 17.75
CA MET A 319 -11.51 20.21 17.16
C MET A 319 -12.01 21.34 16.24
N PHE A 320 -13.24 21.24 15.74
CA PHE A 320 -13.94 22.21 14.90
C PHE A 320 -15.28 22.58 15.54
#